data_AF-A0AAJ3N0F9-F1
#
_entry.id   AF-A0AAJ3N0F9-F1
#
_cell.length_a   1.000
_cell.length_b   1.000
_cell.length_c   1.000
_cell.angle_alpha   90.00
_cell.angle_beta   90.00
_cell.angle_gamma   90.00
#
_symmetry.space_group_name_H-M   'P 1'
#
loop_
_entity.id
_entity.type
_entity.pdbx_description
1 polymer ?
#
loop_
_entity_poly.entity_id
_entity_poly.type
_entity_poly.pdbx_seq_one_letter_code
_entity_poly.pdbx_strand_id
1 'polypeptide(L)'
;MLTNGAQYPKHITPKDWVRLRLLNGCNARSLRLATSDERPMYVIASDGGFLNEPIKVNELEMIIGERFEVLIDLSDGKAVDLVRSNGHGITSVQSKTTGIKSRNYVTKRTRQFTDKIGKLI
;
A
#
# COMPACT_ATOMS: atom_id res chain seq x y z
N MET A 1 -2.35 14.64 -10.36
CA MET A 1 -1.31 13.87 -9.63
C MET A 1 -1.10 12.58 -10.41
N LEU A 2 0.16 12.14 -10.53
CA LEU A 2 0.49 10.93 -11.26
C LEU A 2 0.95 9.86 -10.27
N THR A 3 0.66 8.61 -10.61
CA THR A 3 1.17 7.42 -9.92
C THR A 3 1.84 6.57 -10.99
N ASN A 4 3.15 6.32 -10.86
CA ASN A 4 3.96 5.63 -11.87
C ASN A 4 3.79 6.19 -13.30
N GLY A 5 3.67 7.51 -13.43
CA GLY A 5 3.51 8.20 -14.72
C GLY A 5 2.08 8.24 -15.28
N ALA A 6 1.11 7.56 -14.65
CA ALA A 6 -0.28 7.53 -15.10
C ALA A 6 -1.18 8.38 -14.19
N GLN A 7 -2.22 8.99 -14.78
CA GLN A 7 -3.28 9.65 -14.03
C GLN A 7 -4.27 8.61 -13.50
N TYR A 8 -4.43 8.55 -12.17
CA TYR A 8 -5.35 7.65 -11.47
C TYR A 8 -5.35 6.19 -11.96
N PRO A 9 -4.20 5.49 -11.94
CA PRO A 9 -4.13 4.12 -12.43
C PRO A 9 -4.84 3.14 -11.50
N LYS A 10 -5.27 2.01 -12.07
CA LYS A 10 -5.82 0.87 -11.37
C LYS A 10 -4.78 -0.25 -11.29
N HIS A 11 -4.52 -0.76 -10.10
CA HIS A 11 -3.65 -1.90 -9.87
C HIS A 11 -4.49 -3.12 -9.45
N ILE A 12 -4.39 -4.22 -10.20
CA ILE A 12 -5.15 -5.45 -9.95
C ILE A 12 -4.27 -6.44 -9.20
N THR A 13 -4.75 -6.89 -8.05
CA THR A 13 -4.04 -7.79 -7.13
C THR A 13 -4.92 -8.99 -6.74
N PRO A 14 -4.32 -10.11 -6.30
CA PRO A 14 -5.05 -11.20 -5.69
C PRO A 14 -5.74 -10.78 -4.38
N LYS A 15 -6.70 -11.59 -3.92
CA LYS A 15 -7.35 -11.48 -2.60
C LYS A 15 -6.39 -11.90 -1.48
N ASP A 16 -5.44 -11.03 -1.18
CA ASP A 16 -4.42 -11.25 -0.16
C ASP A 16 -3.87 -9.89 0.30
N TRP A 17 -2.93 -9.91 1.21
CA TRP A 17 -2.13 -8.77 1.59
C TRP A 17 -1.31 -8.24 0.40
N VAL A 18 -1.41 -6.94 0.17
CA VAL A 18 -0.66 -6.24 -0.87
C VAL A 18 0.43 -5.40 -0.23
N ARG A 19 1.66 -5.58 -0.71
CA ARG A 19 2.82 -4.75 -0.35
C ARG A 19 3.02 -3.65 -1.36
N LEU A 20 2.90 -2.41 -0.92
CA LEU A 20 3.16 -1.22 -1.72
C LEU A 20 4.47 -0.58 -1.28
N ARG A 21 5.31 -0.27 -2.26
CA ARG A 21 6.53 0.53 -2.06
C ARG A 21 6.24 1.94 -2.52
N LEU A 22 5.96 2.81 -1.57
CA LEU A 22 5.56 4.19 -1.82
C LEU A 22 6.82 5.05 -1.89
N LEU A 23 6.86 5.95 -2.86
CA LEU A 23 7.89 6.97 -3.02
C LEU A 23 7.19 8.30 -3.24
N ASN A 24 7.51 9.31 -2.43
CA ASN A 24 7.09 10.67 -2.73
C ASN A 24 8.09 11.32 -3.71
N GLY A 25 7.80 11.19 -5.01
CA GLY A 25 8.58 11.81 -6.08
C GLY A 25 8.17 13.24 -6.44
N CYS A 26 7.39 13.93 -5.60
CA CYS A 26 7.02 15.32 -5.87
C CYS A 26 8.21 16.26 -5.64
N ASN A 27 8.35 17.33 -6.44
CA ASN A 27 9.44 18.30 -6.25
C ASN A 27 9.33 19.08 -4.92
N ALA A 28 8.12 19.43 -4.50
CA ALA A 28 7.89 20.39 -3.40
C ALA A 28 6.62 20.12 -2.56
N ARG A 29 6.03 18.92 -2.67
CA ARG A 29 4.76 18.60 -2.01
C ARG A 29 4.92 17.42 -1.05
N SER A 30 4.60 17.62 0.22
CA SER A 30 4.37 16.52 1.15
C SER A 30 3.04 15.82 0.85
N LEU A 31 3.01 14.50 1.03
CA LEU A 31 1.83 13.67 0.83
C LEU A 31 1.36 13.14 2.17
N ARG A 32 0.04 13.12 2.35
CA ARG A 32 -0.62 12.41 3.45
C ARG A 32 -1.55 11.41 2.82
N LEU A 33 -1.18 10.14 2.87
CA LEU A 33 -1.86 9.06 2.18
C LEU A 33 -2.76 8.31 3.17
N ALA A 34 -3.97 7.99 2.72
CA ALA A 34 -4.92 7.15 3.45
C ALA A 34 -5.61 6.21 2.44
N THR A 35 -6.37 5.27 2.96
CA THR A 35 -7.28 4.44 2.17
C THR A 35 -8.66 5.09 2.11
N SER A 36 -9.38 4.92 1.01
CA SER A 36 -10.71 5.51 0.80
C SER A 36 -11.79 4.99 1.75
N ASP A 37 -11.58 3.81 2.34
CA ASP A 37 -12.52 3.15 3.24
C ASP A 37 -11.99 3.05 4.67
N GLU A 38 -11.00 3.89 5.00
CA GLU A 38 -10.41 4.02 6.34
C GLU A 38 -9.74 2.75 6.88
N ARG A 39 -9.53 1.72 6.03
CA ARG A 39 -8.77 0.54 6.44
C ARG A 39 -7.32 0.90 6.75
N PRO A 40 -6.72 0.35 7.80
CA PRO A 40 -5.36 0.71 8.20
C PRO A 40 -4.32 0.27 7.18
N MET A 41 -3.24 1.03 7.11
CA MET A 41 -2.00 0.63 6.47
C MET A 41 -1.02 0.16 7.55
N TYR A 42 -0.22 -0.86 7.25
CA TYR A 42 0.82 -1.35 8.15
C TYR A 42 2.19 -1.01 7.58
N VAL A 43 2.86 -0.03 8.16
CA VAL A 43 4.22 0.36 7.76
C VAL A 43 5.20 -0.70 8.22
N ILE A 44 5.96 -1.28 7.29
CA ILE A 44 6.92 -2.35 7.57
C ILE A 44 8.37 -1.92 7.32
N ALA A 45 8.59 -0.88 6.54
CA ALA A 45 9.92 -0.36 6.24
C ALA A 45 9.88 1.14 5.95
N SER A 46 10.99 1.80 6.24
CA SER A 46 11.27 3.19 5.87
C SER A 46 12.49 3.23 4.93
N ASP A 47 13.01 4.43 4.68
CA ASP A 47 14.23 4.66 3.88
C ASP A 47 15.43 3.83 4.34
N GLY A 48 15.54 3.55 5.64
CA GLY A 48 16.63 2.79 6.26
C GLY A 48 16.45 1.27 6.23
N GLY A 49 15.33 0.76 5.71
CA GLY A 49 15.01 -0.67 5.69
C GLY A 49 13.85 -1.04 6.60
N PHE A 50 13.77 -2.32 6.96
CA PHE A 50 12.66 -2.86 7.74
C PHE A 50 12.63 -2.31 9.17
N LEU A 51 11.42 -2.02 9.65
CA LEU A 51 11.16 -1.73 11.06
C LEU A 51 11.25 -3.03 11.88
N ASN A 52 11.46 -2.89 13.19
CA ASN A 52 11.47 -4.03 14.11
C ASN A 52 10.12 -4.76 14.12
N GLU A 53 9.03 -4.00 14.00
CA GLU A 53 7.66 -4.49 13.97
C GLU A 53 6.78 -3.59 13.07
N PRO A 54 5.68 -4.12 12.51
CA PRO A 54 4.77 -3.32 11.72
C PRO A 54 4.05 -2.26 12.56
N ILE A 55 4.03 -1.02 12.07
CA ILE A 55 3.32 0.09 12.71
C ILE A 55 2.00 0.31 11.98
N LYS A 56 0.89 0.16 12.69
CA LYS A 56 -0.46 0.41 12.16
C LYS A 56 -0.74 1.91 12.10
N VAL A 57 -1.10 2.42 10.93
CA VAL A 57 -1.44 3.83 10.71
C VAL A 57 -2.70 3.96 9.86
N ASN A 58 -3.53 4.95 10.16
CA ASN A 58 -4.70 5.29 9.32
C ASN A 58 -4.32 6.29 8.21
N GLU A 59 -3.31 7.12 8.48
CA GLU A 59 -2.74 8.08 7.55
C GLU A 59 -1.21 7.98 7.60
N LEU A 60 -0.57 8.01 6.44
CA LEU A 60 0.89 8.02 6.31
C LEU A 60 1.33 9.36 5.73
N GLU A 61 2.04 10.15 6.53
CA GLU A 61 2.72 11.35 6.06
C GLU A 61 4.06 10.98 5.40
N MET A 62 4.32 11.56 4.23
CA MET A 62 5.54 11.36 3.45
C MET A 62 6.07 12.71 2.97
N ILE A 63 7.27 13.05 3.38
CA ILE A 63 8.03 14.20 2.90
C ILE A 63 8.64 13.85 1.53
N ILE A 64 9.09 14.87 0.81
CA ILE A 64 9.71 14.78 -0.50
C ILE A 64 10.94 13.85 -0.46
N GLY A 65 10.97 12.86 -1.36
CA GLY A 65 12.07 11.91 -1.48
C GLY A 65 12.01 10.69 -0.54
N GLU A 66 11.07 10.67 0.40
CA GLU A 66 10.91 9.55 1.33
C GLU A 66 10.30 8.34 0.65
N ARG A 67 10.70 7.16 1.13
CA ARG A 67 10.14 5.86 0.81
C ARG A 67 9.62 5.17 2.06
N PHE A 68 8.45 4.59 1.91
CA PHE A 68 7.88 3.67 2.89
C PHE A 68 7.40 2.42 2.19
N GLU A 69 7.49 1.30 2.88
CA GLU A 69 6.78 0.10 2.48
C GLU A 69 5.62 -0.15 3.42
N VAL A 70 4.45 -0.35 2.83
CA VAL A 70 3.22 -0.62 3.58
C VAL A 70 2.56 -1.91 3.12
N LEU A 71 1.89 -2.58 4.05
CA LEU A 71 0.97 -3.67 3.78
C LEU A 71 -0.47 -3.18 3.93
N ILE A 72 -1.32 -3.60 2.99
CA ILE A 72 -2.77 -3.37 3.02
C ILE A 72 -3.45 -4.73 2.84
N ASP A 73 -4.41 -5.02 3.71
CA ASP A 73 -5.22 -6.23 3.62
C ASP A 73 -6.34 -6.03 2.59
N LEU A 74 -6.36 -6.87 1.54
CA LEU A 74 -7.42 -6.94 0.52
C LEU A 74 -8.08 -8.32 0.45
N SER A 75 -7.98 -9.10 1.54
CA SER A 75 -8.59 -10.42 1.65
C SER A 75 -10.12 -10.38 1.54
N ASP A 76 -10.74 -9.27 1.95
CA ASP A 76 -12.18 -9.02 1.83
C ASP A 76 -12.66 -8.89 0.37
N GLY A 77 -11.74 -8.75 -0.58
CA GLY A 77 -12.04 -8.65 -2.00
C GLY A 77 -12.64 -7.31 -2.43
N LYS A 78 -12.71 -6.32 -1.54
CA LYS A 78 -13.20 -4.99 -1.88
C LYS A 78 -12.09 -4.18 -2.55
N ALA A 79 -12.47 -3.35 -3.52
CA ALA A 79 -11.56 -2.37 -4.08
C ALA A 79 -11.33 -1.24 -3.06
N VAL A 80 -10.10 -0.75 -2.99
CA VAL A 80 -9.73 0.37 -2.13
C VAL A 80 -8.92 1.37 -2.94
N ASP A 81 -9.20 2.65 -2.77
CA ASP A 81 -8.39 3.70 -3.38
C ASP A 81 -7.39 4.22 -2.35
N LEU A 82 -6.15 4.44 -2.79
CA LEU A 82 -5.26 5.33 -2.07
C LEU A 82 -5.68 6.77 -2.38
N VAL A 83 -5.88 7.53 -1.34
CA VAL A 83 -6.34 8.92 -1.39
C VAL A 83 -5.38 9.82 -0.64
N ARG A 84 -5.37 11.11 -0.96
CA ARG A 84 -4.82 12.10 -0.03
C ARG A 84 -5.82 12.41 1.08
N SER A 85 -5.32 12.86 2.22
CA SER A 85 -6.13 13.31 3.37
C SER A 85 -7.22 14.34 3.03
N ASN A 86 -7.06 15.08 1.94
CA ASN A 86 -8.05 16.02 1.41
C ASN A 86 -9.05 15.40 0.41
N GLY A 87 -9.25 14.08 0.45
CA GLY A 87 -10.27 13.35 -0.32
C GLY A 87 -10.00 13.16 -1.81
N HIS A 88 -8.85 13.62 -2.34
CA HIS A 88 -8.51 13.42 -3.75
C HIS A 88 -7.81 12.07 -3.97
N GLY A 89 -8.43 11.20 -4.78
CA GLY A 89 -7.88 9.89 -5.15
C GLY A 89 -6.58 9.97 -5.95
N ILE A 90 -5.66 9.05 -5.68
CA ILE A 90 -4.33 9.00 -6.31
C ILE A 90 -4.11 7.73 -7.13
N THR A 91 -4.61 6.59 -6.65
CA THR A 91 -4.59 5.31 -7.37
C THR A 91 -5.62 4.37 -6.77
N SER A 92 -6.19 3.50 -7.60
CA SER A 92 -7.11 2.46 -7.15
C SER A 92 -6.38 1.12 -7.06
N VAL A 93 -6.47 0.45 -5.91
CA VAL A 93 -5.95 -0.90 -5.69
C VAL A 93 -7.14 -1.86 -5.57
N GLN A 94 -7.26 -2.75 -6.54
CA GLN A 94 -8.41 -3.64 -6.66
C GLN A 94 -7.99 -5.08 -6.46
N SER A 95 -8.79 -5.78 -5.67
CA SER A 95 -8.67 -7.21 -5.46
C SER A 95 -9.57 -7.95 -6.46
N LYS A 96 -9.04 -8.97 -7.16
CA LYS A 96 -9.84 -9.85 -8.03
C LYS A 96 -9.67 -11.32 -7.63
N THR A 97 -10.80 -12.02 -7.45
CA THR A 97 -10.84 -13.49 -7.38
C THR A 97 -10.23 -14.04 -8.68
N THR A 98 -9.10 -14.72 -8.58
CA THR A 98 -8.15 -14.80 -9.69
C THR A 98 -8.51 -15.89 -10.70
N GLY A 99 -8.82 -15.49 -11.94
CA GLY A 99 -8.55 -16.27 -13.15
C GLY A 99 -7.36 -15.74 -13.98
N ILE A 100 -6.68 -14.69 -13.50
CA ILE A 100 -5.60 -14.01 -14.21
C ILE A 100 -4.28 -14.35 -13.54
N LYS A 101 -3.36 -15.04 -14.23
CA LYS A 101 -1.97 -15.26 -13.79
C LYS A 101 -1.27 -13.91 -13.59
N SER A 102 -1.44 -13.30 -12.41
CA SER A 102 -0.73 -12.08 -12.05
C SER A 102 0.74 -12.43 -11.91
N ARG A 103 1.56 -11.84 -12.76
CA ARG A 103 2.99 -12.13 -12.93
C ARG A 103 3.71 -11.72 -11.65
N ASN A 104 3.88 -12.70 -10.75
CA ASN A 104 4.73 -12.77 -9.56
C ASN A 104 5.33 -11.45 -9.05
N TYR A 105 4.70 -10.86 -8.02
CA TYR A 105 5.34 -9.88 -7.11
C TYR A 105 5.11 -10.19 -5.62
N VAL A 106 4.67 -11.42 -5.28
CA VAL A 106 4.67 -11.86 -3.88
C VAL A 106 6.06 -12.42 -3.56
N THR A 107 6.95 -11.55 -3.08
CA THR A 107 8.26 -12.00 -2.59
C THR A 107 8.06 -12.96 -1.41
N LYS A 108 8.83 -14.04 -1.29
CA LYS A 108 8.72 -15.04 -0.20
C LYS A 108 8.69 -14.42 1.20
N ARG A 109 9.32 -13.25 1.37
CA ARG A 109 9.44 -12.52 2.63
C ARG A 109 8.15 -11.78 3.02
N THR A 110 7.30 -11.43 2.05
CA THR A 110 5.98 -10.83 2.31
C THR A 110 5.04 -11.86 2.96
N ARG A 111 5.03 -13.11 2.46
CA ARG A 111 4.23 -14.22 3.02
C ARG A 111 4.58 -14.54 4.47
N GLN A 112 5.86 -14.65 4.76
CA GLN A 112 6.33 -14.95 6.12
C GLN A 112 5.97 -13.85 7.14
N PHE A 113 5.75 -12.62 6.67
CA PHE A 113 5.36 -11.48 7.50
C PHE A 113 3.83 -11.36 7.65
N THR A 114 3.07 -11.62 6.59
CA THR A 114 1.60 -11.72 6.65
C THR A 114 1.16 -12.87 7.56
N ASP A 115 1.89 -13.99 7.54
CA ASP A 115 1.67 -15.13 8.46
C ASP A 115 1.97 -14.76 9.93
N LYS A 116 2.84 -13.76 10.16
CA LYS A 116 3.18 -13.27 11.50
C LYS A 116 2.17 -12.24 12.00
N ILE A 117 1.66 -11.37 11.12
CA ILE A 117 0.57 -10.43 11.42
C ILE A 117 -0.73 -11.21 11.68
N GLY A 118 -1.08 -12.19 10.84
CA GLY A 118 -2.25 -13.06 11.05
C GLY A 118 -2.17 -13.98 12.28
N LYS A 119 -1.03 -14.05 12.96
CA LYS A 119 -0.85 -14.72 14.26
C LYS A 119 -0.87 -13.75 15.45
N LEU A 120 -0.82 -12.43 15.22
CA LEU A 120 -0.79 -11.39 16.25
C LEU A 120 -2.18 -10.76 16.50
N ILE A 121 -3.18 -11.11 15.71
CA ILE A 121 -4.61 -10.74 15.82
C ILE A 121 -5.43 -12.02 15.89
#